data_AF-A0A2N6D549-F1
#
_entry.id   AF-A0A2N6D549-F1
#
_cell.length_a   1.000
_cell.length_b   1.000
_cell.length_c   1.000
_cell.angle_alpha   90.00
_cell.angle_beta   90.00
_cell.angle_gamma   90.00
#
_symmetry.space_group_name_H-M   'P 1'
#
loop_
_entity.id
_entity.type
_entity.pdbx_description
1 polymer ?
#
loop_
_entity_poly.entity_id
_entity_poly.type
_entity_poly.pdbx_seq_one_letter_code
_entity_poly.pdbx_strand_id
1 'polypeptide(L)'
;MINLNDKEYSCPIEVSMDLIAGKWKLLIMWHLRAKTRRFGQLQRKIPKVTQKMLTQQLRELEKDKLIYRKVYPVVPPKVEYSLTPFGKSF
;
A
#
# COMPACT_ATOMS: atom_id res chain seq x y z
N MET A 1 5.84 24.00 10.12
CA MET A 1 4.71 23.05 10.15
C MET A 1 4.41 22.63 8.73
N ILE A 2 4.24 21.33 8.50
CA ILE A 2 3.91 20.76 7.18
C ILE A 2 2.42 20.42 7.19
N ASN A 3 1.71 20.76 6.11
CA ASN A 3 0.29 20.47 5.96
C ASN A 3 0.05 19.44 4.86
N LEU A 4 -0.60 18.32 5.20
CA LEU A 4 -0.95 17.27 4.24
C LEU A 4 -2.27 16.61 4.64
N ASN A 5 -3.21 16.48 3.69
CA ASN A 5 -4.53 15.86 3.93
C ASN A 5 -5.26 16.40 5.18
N ASP A 6 -5.28 17.73 5.35
CA ASP A 6 -5.90 18.43 6.48
C ASP A 6 -5.30 18.08 7.86
N LYS A 7 -4.06 17.55 7.88
CA LYS A 7 -3.28 17.31 9.09
C LYS A 7 -2.03 18.20 9.13
N GLU A 8 -1.73 18.69 10.32
CA GLU A 8 -0.50 19.42 10.64
C GLU A 8 0.56 18.47 11.20
N TYR A 9 1.79 18.63 10.72
CA TYR A 9 2.96 17.87 11.16
C TYR A 9 4.09 18.79 11.57
N SER A 10 4.81 18.40 12.62
CA SER A 10 5.97 19.12 13.16
C SER A 10 7.21 18.93 12.27
N CYS A 11 7.38 17.75 11.67
CA CYS A 11 8.53 17.44 10.83
C CYS A 11 8.24 16.42 9.70
N PRO A 12 9.09 16.32 8.67
CA PRO A 12 8.91 15.35 7.57
C PRO A 12 8.89 13.87 7.99
N ILE A 13 9.53 13.56 9.13
CA ILE A 13 9.55 12.21 9.68
C ILE A 13 8.15 11.80 10.16
N GLU A 14 7.41 12.71 10.79
CA GLU A 14 6.03 12.45 11.22
C GLU A 14 5.10 12.20 10.04
N VAL A 15 5.28 12.95 8.94
CA VAL A 15 4.54 12.71 7.70
C VAL A 15 4.80 11.30 7.18
N SER A 16 6.08 10.92 7.07
CA SER A 16 6.48 9.58 6.61
C SER A 16 5.92 8.48 7.50
N MET A 17 5.98 8.68 8.82
CA MET A 17 5.42 7.76 9.80
C MET A 17 3.91 7.61 9.64
N ASP A 18 3.13 8.68 9.51
CA ASP A 18 1.67 8.58 9.34
C ASP A 18 1.28 7.81 8.06
N LEU A 19 2.06 7.98 6.98
CA LEU A 19 1.82 7.29 5.71
C LEU A 19 2.08 5.79 5.79
N ILE A 20 3.17 5.36 6.43
CA ILE A 20 3.62 3.95 6.40
C ILE A 20 3.44 3.19 7.71
N ALA A 21 3.05 3.87 8.79
CA ALA A 21 2.83 3.24 10.09
C ALA A 21 1.74 2.19 10.02
N GLY A 22 1.84 1.25 10.96
CA GLY A 22 0.92 0.13 11.08
C GLY A 22 1.56 -1.21 10.72
N LYS A 23 0.94 -2.27 11.23
CA LYS A 23 1.49 -3.63 11.20
C LYS A 23 1.68 -4.18 9.78
N TRP A 24 0.89 -3.72 8.81
CA TRP A 24 0.78 -4.38 7.50
C TRP A 24 1.31 -3.55 6.33
N LYS A 25 1.24 -2.21 6.38
CA LYS A 25 1.65 -1.34 5.26
C LYS A 25 3.07 -1.63 4.78
N LEU A 26 4.03 -1.65 5.71
CA LEU A 26 5.43 -1.96 5.41
C LEU A 26 5.63 -3.36 4.82
N LEU A 27 4.95 -4.39 5.36
CA LEU A 27 5.04 -5.76 4.84
C LEU A 27 4.47 -5.88 3.42
N ILE A 28 3.35 -5.19 3.14
CA ILE A 28 2.76 -5.13 1.80
C ILE A 28 3.74 -4.46 0.84
N MET A 29 4.26 -3.28 1.20
CA MET A 29 5.21 -2.53 0.37
C MET A 29 6.48 -3.35 0.11
N TRP A 30 7.03 -4.02 1.12
CA TRP A 30 8.18 -4.91 1.00
C TRP A 30 7.96 -6.00 -0.05
N HIS A 31 6.80 -6.67 -0.03
CA HIS A 31 6.49 -7.71 -1.02
C HIS A 31 6.22 -7.17 -2.43
N LEU A 32 5.74 -5.93 -2.53
CA LEU A 32 5.51 -5.23 -3.80
C LEU A 32 6.79 -4.63 -4.40
N ARG A 33 7.81 -4.34 -3.57
CA ARG A 33 9.14 -3.88 -4.02
C ARG A 33 9.81 -4.88 -4.94
N ALA A 34 9.64 -6.18 -4.66
CA ALA A 34 10.21 -7.25 -5.48
C ALA A 34 9.49 -7.45 -6.82
N LYS A 35 8.15 -7.39 -6.82
CA LYS A 35 7.33 -7.53 -8.04
C LYS A 35 5.87 -7.12 -7.82
N THR A 36 5.20 -6.82 -8.91
CA THR A 36 3.73 -6.70 -9.00
C THR A 36 3.05 -8.00 -8.52
N ARG A 37 1.98 -7.87 -7.72
CA ARG A 37 1.27 -9.01 -7.10
C ARG A 37 -0.24 -8.87 -7.23
N ARG A 38 -0.95 -10.00 -7.30
CA ARG A 38 -2.41 -10.05 -7.09
C ARG A 38 -2.76 -10.15 -5.60
N PHE A 39 -4.01 -9.85 -5.24
CA PHE A 39 -4.48 -9.91 -3.84
C PHE A 39 -4.17 -11.25 -3.15
N GLY A 40 -4.54 -12.38 -3.75
CA GLY A 40 -4.30 -13.69 -3.16
C GLY A 40 -2.82 -14.04 -3.01
N GLN A 41 -1.94 -13.48 -3.84
CA GLN A 41 -0.49 -13.65 -3.69
C GLN A 41 0.05 -12.87 -2.49
N LEU A 42 -0.44 -11.66 -2.26
CA LEU A 42 -0.10 -10.88 -1.06
C LEU A 42 -0.63 -11.57 0.20
N GLN A 43 -1.87 -12.04 0.18
CA GLN A 43 -2.46 -12.74 1.33
C GLN A 43 -1.65 -13.99 1.72
N ARG A 44 -1.22 -14.80 0.73
CA ARG A 44 -0.36 -15.96 0.98
C ARG A 44 1.03 -15.60 1.52
N LYS A 45 1.56 -14.44 1.14
CA LYS A 45 2.87 -13.96 1.65
C LYS A 45 2.78 -13.35 3.04
N ILE A 46 1.59 -12.90 3.45
CA ILE A 46 1.33 -12.30 4.76
C ILE A 46 0.25 -13.13 5.47
N PRO A 47 0.52 -14.40 5.85
CA PRO A 47 -0.52 -15.34 6.27
C PRO A 47 -1.32 -14.90 7.52
N LYS A 48 -0.77 -13.99 8.33
CA LYS A 48 -1.42 -13.45 9.53
C LYS A 48 -2.41 -12.30 9.23
N VAL A 49 -2.47 -11.79 7.99
CA VAL A 49 -3.40 -10.72 7.62
C VAL A 49 -4.75 -11.32 7.20
N THR A 50 -5.84 -10.79 7.75
CA THR A 50 -7.18 -11.16 7.29
C THR A 50 -7.48 -10.50 5.94
N GLN A 51 -8.42 -11.04 5.16
CA GLN A 51 -8.82 -10.44 3.89
C GLN A 51 -9.33 -9.00 4.05
N LYS A 52 -10.13 -8.75 5.09
CA LYS A 52 -10.65 -7.43 5.42
C LYS A 52 -9.52 -6.43 5.68
N MET A 53 -8.56 -6.82 6.53
CA MET A 53 -7.41 -5.97 6.84
C MET A 53 -6.55 -5.72 5.60
N LEU A 54 -6.22 -6.74 4.81
CA LEU A 54 -5.43 -6.55 3.59
C LEU A 54 -6.12 -5.61 2.61
N THR A 55 -7.44 -5.74 2.44
CA THR A 55 -8.24 -4.86 1.58
C THR A 55 -8.19 -3.41 2.06
N GLN A 56 -8.38 -3.20 3.37
CA GLN A 56 -8.29 -1.87 3.98
C GLN A 56 -6.91 -1.24 3.76
N GLN A 57 -5.85 -1.98 4.05
CA GLN A 57 -4.47 -1.49 3.96
C GLN A 57 -4.07 -1.20 2.51
N LEU A 58 -4.50 -2.00 1.53
CA LEU A 58 -4.28 -1.71 0.12
C LEU A 58 -5.02 -0.44 -0.34
N ARG A 59 -6.25 -0.21 0.14
CA ARG A 59 -7.00 1.03 -0.16
C ARG A 59 -6.34 2.27 0.44
N GLU A 60 -5.85 2.17 1.68
CA GLU A 60 -5.10 3.25 2.32
C GLU A 60 -3.83 3.58 1.54
N LEU A 61 -3.01 2.56 1.24
CA LEU A 61 -1.78 2.74 0.43
C LEU A 61 -2.05 3.29 -0.97
N GLU A 62 -3.18 2.93 -1.60
CA GLU A 62 -3.59 3.45 -2.91
C GLU A 62 -4.02 4.92 -2.80
N LYS A 63 -4.81 5.27 -1.77
CA LYS A 63 -5.22 6.65 -1.46
C LYS A 63 -4.01 7.55 -1.20
N ASP A 64 -3.03 7.03 -0.47
CA ASP A 64 -1.77 7.69 -0.14
C ASP A 64 -0.78 7.71 -1.32
N LYS A 65 -1.18 7.19 -2.49
CA LYS A 65 -0.38 7.12 -3.73
C LYS A 65 0.93 6.33 -3.58
N LEU A 66 1.03 5.45 -2.59
CA LEU A 66 2.18 4.57 -2.37
C LEU A 66 2.11 3.33 -3.27
N ILE A 67 0.91 2.85 -3.58
CA ILE A 67 0.70 1.74 -4.51
C ILE A 67 -0.21 2.14 -5.67
N TYR A 68 -0.01 1.48 -6.80
CA TYR A 68 -0.88 1.54 -7.96
C TYR A 68 -1.66 0.24 -8.08
N ARG A 69 -2.99 0.36 -8.18
CA ARG A 69 -3.93 -0.73 -8.41
C ARG A 69 -4.37 -0.72 -9.88
N LYS A 70 -4.05 -1.79 -10.61
CA LYS A 70 -4.46 -1.95 -12.01
C LYS A 70 -5.52 -3.03 -12.14
N VAL A 71 -6.67 -2.66 -12.70
CA VAL A 71 -7.73 -3.59 -13.08
C VAL A 71 -7.55 -3.96 -14.54
N TYR A 72 -7.57 -5.26 -14.84
CA TYR A 72 -7.54 -5.77 -16.19
C TYR A 72 -8.92 -6.36 -16.53
N PRO A 73 -9.64 -5.78 -17.50
CA PRO A 73 -10.94 -6.27 -17.96
C PRO A 73 -10.75 -7.47 -18.90
N VAL A 74 -10.16 -8.55 -18.38
CA VAL A 74 -10.02 -9.85 -19.07
C VAL A 74 -10.96 -10.85 -18.42
N VAL A 75 -11.16 -12.03 -19.03
CA VAL A 75 -11.96 -13.11 -18.44
C VAL A 75 -11.01 -14.22 -17.95
N PRO A 76 -11.00 -14.57 -16.65
CA PRO A 76 -11.66 -13.87 -15.54
C PRO A 76 -10.94 -12.56 -15.17
N PRO A 77 -11.66 -11.55 -14.62
CA PRO A 77 -11.06 -10.26 -14.30
C PRO A 77 -9.95 -10.42 -13.27
N LYS A 78 -8.85 -9.69 -13.47
CA LYS A 78 -7.72 -9.69 -12.53
C LYS A 78 -7.36 -8.29 -12.07
N VAL A 79 -6.90 -8.20 -10.83
CA VAL A 79 -6.40 -6.97 -10.22
C VAL A 79 -4.97 -7.20 -9.77
N GLU A 80 -4.10 -6.25 -10.08
CA GLU A 80 -2.70 -6.27 -9.70
C GLU A 80 -2.34 -5.00 -8.93
N TYR A 81 -1.40 -5.14 -8.01
CA TYR A 81 -0.87 -4.08 -7.16
C TYR A 81 0.64 -3.97 -7.38
N SER A 82 1.15 -2.74 -7.42
CA SER A 82 2.57 -2.43 -7.60
C SER A 82 2.93 -1.16 -6.83
N LEU A 83 4.19 -0.96 -6.45
CA LEU A 83 4.62 0.33 -5.89
C LEU A 83 4.59 1.42 -6.97
N THR A 84 4.13 2.62 -6.62
CA THR A 84 4.32 3.82 -7.44
C THR A 84 5.79 4.28 -7.37
N PRO A 85 6.24 5.23 -8.21
CA PRO A 85 7.54 5.86 -8.04
C PRO A 85 7.73 6.46 -6.64
N PHE A 86 6.69 7.10 -6.09
CA PHE A 86 6.70 7.63 -4.73
C PHE A 86 6.78 6.51 -3.67
N GLY A 87 6.01 5.43 -3.82
CA GLY A 87 6.10 4.30 -2.90
C GLY A 87 7.46 3.58 -2.90
N LYS A 88 8.28 3.76 -3.95
CA LYS A 88 9.65 3.21 -4.02
C LYS A 88 10.71 4.08 -3.31
N SER A 89 10.39 5.34 -2.99
CA SER A 89 11.31 6.21 -2.23
C SER A 89 11.29 5.95 -0.73
N PHE A 90 10.36 5.12 -0.26
CA PHE A 90 10.35 4.51 1.07
C PHE A 90 11.15 3.19 1.05
#